data_AF-M6K8K7-F1
#
_entry.id   AF-M6K8K7-F1
#
_cell.length_a   1.000
_cell.length_b   1.000
_cell.length_c   1.000
_cell.angle_alpha   90.00
_cell.angle_beta   90.00
_cell.angle_gamma   90.00
#
_symmetry.space_group_name_H-M   'P 1'
#
loop_
_entity.id
_entity.type
_entity.pdbx_description
1 polymer ?
#
loop_
_entity_poly.entity_id
_entity_poly.type
_entity_poly.pdbx_seq_one_letter_code
_entity_poly.pdbx_strand_id
1 'polypeptide(L)'
;MPGAPPRFTHETSWIGTIADAFLLFFAPLSCSFAEIEPSRGTWCILIPELEDLETFERFRRDYEVNTINMFAGGPGDAALRYLTEMDLTGNKKDFSPNGCEVYVIGKVAWNKKQQVRRLMMRIHPTEKNFRIYKKMRGIFQNKIHLKKTDASSKSKKSRTRSTDKNKTQKKKDENYHWVSSPYAAARIAENLVQGKRWYYQFAKPLSWYIDTLERKRKSSPGSSHEKIWFESIRRFERAELIKFMENNEIWNSEEEQWFVKSFHETLSRLYAKEASHLNRRGGSRTLGDRWKHMNEKIYRDLAQAKTSPQIRTVISDLWAKSGRPPSLQEHTGALWKFISKDSEYARDLSLVALASYQGSSSLFRETVKDAVQKDEGCQLSLNLEKATTQEQVLKAYQTLWDFVETNDEEKTIWKFS
;
A
#
# COMPACT_ATOMS: atom_id res chain seq x y z
N MET A 1 -4.05 -6.17 36.36
CA MET A 1 -3.65 -6.39 34.96
C MET A 1 -3.04 -5.12 34.41
N PRO A 2 -1.77 -5.13 33.97
CA PRO A 2 -1.23 -3.99 33.23
C PRO A 2 -2.01 -3.85 31.92
N GLY A 3 -2.68 -2.71 31.72
CA GLY A 3 -3.15 -2.30 30.39
C GLY A 3 -4.56 -2.70 29.96
N ALA A 4 -5.42 -3.29 30.82
CA ALA A 4 -6.85 -3.35 30.49
C ALA A 4 -7.42 -1.92 30.59
N PRO A 5 -7.81 -1.28 29.46
CA PRO A 5 -8.39 0.06 29.53
C PRO A 5 -9.71 -0.04 30.33
N PRO A 6 -10.02 0.95 31.19
CA PRO A 6 -11.31 1.01 31.87
C PRO A 6 -12.44 0.87 30.85
N ARG A 7 -13.40 -0.05 31.06
CA ARG A 7 -14.60 -0.08 30.21
C ARG A 7 -15.40 1.20 30.43
N PHE A 8 -15.38 1.78 31.64
CA PHE A 8 -15.98 3.09 31.94
C PHE A 8 -15.00 4.02 32.67
N THR A 9 -15.18 5.34 32.58
CA THR A 9 -14.33 6.37 33.21
C THR A 9 -14.18 6.26 34.73
N HIS A 10 -14.98 5.42 35.39
CA HIS A 10 -15.01 5.21 36.84
C HIS A 10 -14.63 3.79 37.26
N GLU A 11 -14.31 2.89 36.32
CA GLU A 11 -13.87 1.55 36.67
C GLU A 11 -12.35 1.54 36.88
N THR A 12 -11.96 1.41 38.14
CA THR A 12 -10.55 1.24 38.55
C THR A 12 -10.16 -0.23 38.68
N SER A 13 -11.12 -1.15 38.58
CA SER A 13 -10.93 -2.58 38.73
C SER A 13 -11.78 -3.37 37.75
N TRP A 14 -11.34 -4.59 37.45
CA TRP A 14 -12.04 -5.50 36.55
C TRP A 14 -13.27 -6.10 37.25
N ILE A 15 -14.39 -6.24 36.52
CA ILE A 15 -15.67 -6.78 37.01
C ILE A 15 -16.03 -7.99 36.15
N GLY A 16 -16.16 -9.17 36.77
CA GLY A 16 -16.58 -10.42 36.12
C GLY A 16 -16.37 -11.65 37.02
N THR A 17 -16.41 -12.86 36.44
CA THR A 17 -16.15 -14.12 37.18
C THR A 17 -14.65 -14.46 37.29
N ILE A 18 -14.20 -15.04 38.41
CA ILE A 18 -12.77 -15.42 38.58
C ILE A 18 -12.24 -16.24 37.39
N ALA A 19 -13.07 -17.09 36.78
CA ALA A 19 -12.74 -17.83 35.56
C ALA A 19 -12.39 -16.91 34.37
N ASP A 20 -13.19 -15.88 34.11
CA ASP A 20 -12.92 -14.89 33.06
C ASP A 20 -11.65 -14.08 33.33
N ALA A 21 -11.42 -13.69 34.59
CA ALA A 21 -10.19 -13.01 34.99
C ALA A 21 -8.97 -13.89 34.71
N PHE A 22 -9.07 -15.18 35.07
CA PHE A 22 -8.02 -16.16 34.84
C PHE A 22 -7.72 -16.29 33.34
N LEU A 23 -8.73 -16.47 32.49
CA LEU A 23 -8.54 -16.52 31.03
C LEU A 23 -7.86 -15.27 30.48
N LEU A 24 -8.26 -14.08 30.95
CA LEU A 24 -7.65 -12.81 30.54
C LEU A 24 -6.20 -12.64 31.02
N PHE A 25 -5.82 -13.23 32.16
CA PHE A 25 -4.44 -13.22 32.64
C PHE A 25 -3.51 -14.03 31.73
N PHE A 26 -3.99 -15.15 31.21
CA PHE A 26 -3.20 -16.05 30.35
C PHE A 26 -3.37 -15.77 28.85
N ALA A 27 -4.35 -14.96 28.44
CA ALA A 27 -4.55 -14.60 27.04
C ALA A 27 -3.28 -14.08 26.33
N PRO A 28 -2.39 -13.26 26.96
CA PRO A 28 -1.15 -12.83 26.31
C PRO A 28 -0.13 -13.95 26.06
N LEU A 29 -0.27 -15.09 26.73
CA LEU A 29 0.59 -16.26 26.53
C LEU A 29 0.11 -17.08 25.34
N SER A 30 -1.20 -17.19 25.12
CA SER A 30 -1.79 -17.98 24.03
C SER A 30 -2.05 -17.18 22.75
N CYS A 31 -2.30 -15.88 22.85
CA CYS A 31 -2.69 -15.02 21.74
C CYS A 31 -1.54 -14.11 21.29
N SER A 32 -1.60 -13.70 20.03
CA SER A 32 -0.77 -12.61 19.49
C SER A 32 -1.60 -11.33 19.32
N PHE A 33 -0.92 -10.20 19.28
CA PHE A 33 -1.54 -8.90 19.08
C PHE A 33 -0.93 -8.19 17.89
N ALA A 34 -1.77 -7.51 17.12
CA ALA A 34 -1.32 -6.65 16.03
C ALA A 34 -2.09 -5.32 16.05
N GLU A 35 -1.42 -4.21 15.78
CA GLU A 35 -2.07 -2.92 15.58
C GLU A 35 -2.45 -2.75 14.09
N ILE A 36 -3.68 -2.28 13.84
CA ILE A 36 -4.08 -1.80 12.53
C ILE A 36 -3.53 -0.38 12.36
N GLU A 37 -2.32 -0.28 11.81
CA GLU A 37 -1.54 0.95 11.65
C GLU A 37 -2.33 2.16 11.12
N PRO A 38 -3.12 2.05 10.03
CA PRO A 38 -3.83 3.20 9.48
C PRO A 38 -4.94 3.73 10.41
N SER A 39 -5.33 2.95 11.43
CA SER A 39 -6.38 3.22 12.40
C SER A 39 -5.83 3.14 13.83
N ARG A 40 -4.86 4.01 14.16
CA ARG A 40 -4.15 4.06 15.45
C ARG A 40 -5.05 3.77 16.66
N GLY A 41 -4.58 2.88 17.54
CA GLY A 41 -5.32 2.44 18.72
C GLY A 41 -6.43 1.42 18.41
N THR A 42 -6.47 0.87 17.20
CA THR A 42 -7.27 -0.30 16.82
C THR A 42 -6.36 -1.52 16.79
N TRP A 43 -6.70 -2.53 17.58
CA TRP A 43 -5.88 -3.72 17.79
C TRP A 43 -6.63 -4.98 17.37
N CYS A 44 -5.89 -5.94 16.84
CA CYS A 44 -6.32 -7.29 16.58
C CYS A 44 -5.79 -8.19 17.69
N ILE A 45 -6.67 -9.00 18.27
CA ILE A 45 -6.29 -10.20 19.03
C ILE A 45 -6.35 -11.37 18.07
N LEU A 46 -5.25 -12.11 17.99
CA LEU A 46 -5.03 -13.22 17.07
C LEU A 46 -4.95 -14.50 17.90
N ILE A 47 -5.92 -15.38 17.70
CA ILE A 47 -6.05 -16.64 18.44
C ILE A 47 -5.78 -17.78 17.45
N PRO A 48 -4.71 -18.56 17.63
CA PRO A 48 -4.42 -19.67 16.73
C PRO A 48 -5.48 -20.75 16.91
N GLU A 49 -5.85 -21.43 15.83
CA GLU A 49 -6.56 -22.69 15.94
C GLU A 49 -5.58 -23.79 16.34
N LEU A 50 -5.88 -24.50 17.41
CA LEU A 50 -4.98 -25.48 18.03
C LEU A 50 -5.65 -26.85 18.01
N GLU A 51 -4.93 -27.84 17.50
CA GLU A 51 -5.34 -29.26 17.55
C GLU A 51 -4.67 -30.00 18.72
N ASP A 52 -3.43 -29.60 19.05
CA ASP A 52 -2.64 -30.17 20.15
C ASP A 52 -2.00 -29.06 21.00
N LEU A 53 -2.43 -29.00 22.26
CA LEU A 53 -1.95 -28.04 23.24
C LEU A 53 -0.49 -28.31 23.66
N GLU A 54 -0.05 -29.56 23.70
CA GLU A 54 1.33 -29.89 24.07
C GLU A 54 2.31 -29.45 22.98
N THR A 55 1.97 -29.69 21.72
CA THR A 55 2.76 -29.21 20.59
C THR A 55 2.78 -27.68 20.54
N PHE A 56 1.64 -27.03 20.78
CA PHE A 56 1.59 -25.57 20.86
C PHE A 56 2.44 -24.99 22.00
N GLU A 57 2.43 -25.63 23.17
CA GLU A 57 3.24 -25.22 24.33
C GLU A 57 4.74 -25.27 24.01
N ARG A 58 5.20 -26.38 23.42
CA ARG A 58 6.59 -26.52 22.94
C ARG A 58 6.95 -25.47 21.90
N PHE A 59 6.05 -25.19 20.97
CA PHE A 59 6.22 -24.14 19.96
C PHE A 59 6.35 -22.76 20.62
N ARG A 60 5.43 -22.42 21.53
CA ARG A 60 5.28 -21.08 22.10
C ARG A 60 6.50 -20.63 22.92
N ARG A 61 7.20 -21.57 23.56
CA ARG A 61 8.45 -21.30 24.32
C ARG A 61 9.55 -20.66 23.47
N ASP A 62 9.61 -20.98 22.18
CA ASP A 62 10.65 -20.48 21.26
C ASP A 62 10.09 -19.45 20.27
N TYR A 63 8.82 -19.11 20.38
CA TYR A 63 8.19 -18.12 19.51
C TYR A 63 8.66 -16.71 19.88
N GLU A 64 9.65 -16.23 19.15
CA GLU A 64 10.07 -14.83 19.18
C GLU A 64 9.14 -13.95 18.36
N VAL A 65 8.63 -12.89 18.98
CA VAL A 65 7.74 -11.97 18.28
C VAL A 65 8.54 -10.89 17.59
N ASN A 66 8.42 -10.82 16.27
CA ASN A 66 8.95 -9.70 15.50
C ASN A 66 8.03 -8.48 15.63
N THR A 67 8.50 -7.46 16.35
CA THR A 67 7.73 -6.25 16.69
C THR A 67 7.31 -5.43 15.47
N ILE A 68 8.07 -5.47 14.37
CA ILE A 68 7.71 -4.79 13.12
C ILE A 68 6.49 -5.46 12.48
N ASN A 69 6.36 -6.77 12.65
CA ASN A 69 5.26 -7.57 12.10
C ASN A 69 3.98 -7.51 12.95
N MET A 70 4.03 -6.87 14.12
CA MET A 70 2.83 -6.54 14.89
C MET A 70 2.02 -5.42 14.22
N PHE A 71 2.50 -4.76 13.17
CA PHE A 71 1.74 -3.74 12.45
C PHE A 71 1.17 -4.33 11.16
N ALA A 72 -0.14 -4.16 10.95
CA ALA A 72 -0.85 -4.65 9.78
C ALA A 72 -1.72 -3.56 9.14
N GLY A 73 -1.95 -3.67 7.83
CA GLY A 73 -2.85 -2.76 7.12
C GLY A 73 -4.34 -3.07 7.32
N GLY A 74 -4.66 -4.26 7.83
CA GLY A 74 -6.02 -4.72 8.09
C GLY A 74 -6.04 -6.05 8.85
N PRO A 75 -7.21 -6.55 9.25
CA PRO A 75 -7.34 -7.79 10.01
C PRO A 75 -6.92 -9.05 9.22
N GLY A 76 -7.18 -9.12 7.91
CA GLY A 76 -6.72 -10.20 7.06
C GLY A 76 -5.19 -10.21 6.91
N ASP A 77 -4.58 -9.03 6.79
CA ASP A 77 -3.11 -8.87 6.80
C ASP A 77 -2.52 -9.28 8.15
N ALA A 78 -3.15 -8.89 9.27
CA ALA A 78 -2.70 -9.27 10.62
C ALA A 78 -2.70 -10.80 10.81
N ALA A 79 -3.76 -11.46 10.38
CA ALA A 79 -3.87 -12.91 10.46
C ALA A 79 -2.86 -13.66 9.60
N LEU A 80 -2.74 -13.29 8.33
CA LEU A 80 -1.80 -13.98 7.44
C LEU A 80 -0.34 -13.72 7.86
N ARG A 81 -0.01 -12.52 8.38
CA ARG A 81 1.28 -12.24 9.04
C ARG A 81 1.50 -13.22 10.18
N TYR A 82 0.54 -13.31 11.09
CA TYR A 82 0.63 -14.16 12.27
C TYR A 82 0.82 -15.64 11.91
N LEU A 83 -0.02 -16.17 11.03
CA LEU A 83 0.09 -17.54 10.54
C LEU A 83 1.43 -17.78 9.84
N THR A 84 1.94 -16.80 9.08
CA THR A 84 3.26 -16.91 8.44
C THR A 84 4.38 -16.96 9.47
N GLU A 85 4.36 -16.11 10.50
CA GLU A 85 5.37 -16.14 11.56
C GLU A 85 5.33 -17.47 12.32
N MET A 86 4.13 -17.98 12.60
CA MET A 86 3.97 -19.27 13.24
C MET A 86 4.49 -20.42 12.38
N ASP A 87 4.21 -20.43 11.09
CA ASP A 87 4.70 -21.44 10.15
C ASP A 87 6.24 -21.40 10.00
N LEU A 88 6.83 -20.20 9.90
CA LEU A 88 8.27 -20.03 9.79
C LEU A 88 9.01 -20.53 11.04
N THR A 89 8.44 -20.31 12.23
CA THR A 89 8.99 -20.83 13.49
C THR A 89 8.64 -22.30 13.71
N GLY A 90 7.43 -22.72 13.30
CA GLY A 90 6.83 -24.02 13.58
C GLY A 90 7.35 -25.16 12.70
N ASN A 91 7.83 -24.87 11.49
CA ASN A 91 8.57 -25.83 10.66
C ASN A 91 9.83 -26.41 11.34
N LYS A 92 10.29 -25.82 12.46
CA LYS A 92 11.37 -26.37 13.28
C LYS A 92 10.89 -27.39 14.33
N LYS A 93 9.58 -27.54 14.55
CA LYS A 93 8.99 -28.20 15.74
C LYS A 93 7.68 -28.98 15.49
N ASP A 94 7.46 -29.47 14.28
CA ASP A 94 6.25 -30.23 13.89
C ASP A 94 4.91 -29.48 14.14
N PHE A 95 4.94 -28.14 14.20
CA PHE A 95 3.75 -27.32 14.41
C PHE A 95 3.43 -26.52 13.13
N SER A 96 2.22 -26.67 12.60
CA SER A 96 1.70 -25.84 11.51
C SER A 96 0.31 -25.31 11.88
N PRO A 97 0.08 -23.98 11.82
CA PRO A 97 -1.22 -23.43 12.16
C PRO A 97 -2.21 -23.62 10.99
N ASN A 98 -3.34 -24.27 11.27
CA ASN A 98 -4.40 -24.48 10.26
C ASN A 98 -5.25 -23.23 10.00
N GLY A 99 -5.25 -22.30 10.94
CA GLY A 99 -6.01 -21.07 10.87
C GLY A 99 -5.90 -20.23 12.13
N CYS A 100 -6.61 -19.11 12.15
CA CYS A 100 -6.73 -18.28 13.35
C CYS A 100 -8.07 -17.54 13.41
N GLU A 101 -8.50 -17.21 14.62
CA GLU A 101 -9.56 -16.23 14.86
C GLU A 101 -8.95 -14.85 15.12
N VAL A 102 -9.56 -13.83 14.53
CA VAL A 102 -9.16 -12.43 14.68
C VAL A 102 -10.31 -11.66 15.31
N TYR A 103 -10.02 -11.02 16.44
CA TYR A 103 -10.93 -10.09 17.09
C TYR A 103 -10.37 -8.68 16.95
N VAL A 104 -11.08 -7.81 16.23
CA VAL A 104 -10.69 -6.40 16.11
C VAL A 104 -11.36 -5.60 17.22
N ILE A 105 -10.56 -4.97 18.06
CA ILE A 105 -10.97 -4.10 19.15
C ILE A 105 -10.53 -2.68 18.83
N GLY A 106 -11.47 -1.74 18.88
CA GLY A 106 -11.18 -0.35 18.56
C GLY A 106 -12.29 0.58 19.01
N LYS A 107 -12.01 1.88 18.98
CA LYS A 107 -13.05 2.90 19.18
C LYS A 107 -13.95 2.97 17.96
N VAL A 108 -15.21 3.32 18.16
CA VAL A 108 -16.19 3.57 17.09
C VAL A 108 -16.62 5.03 17.11
N ALA A 109 -17.06 5.54 15.95
CA ALA A 109 -17.36 6.96 15.76
C ALA A 109 -18.38 7.52 16.79
N TRP A 110 -19.38 6.70 17.15
CA TRP A 110 -20.43 7.07 18.10
C TRP A 110 -20.05 6.86 19.57
N ASN A 111 -18.95 6.16 19.88
CA ASN A 111 -18.46 5.96 21.23
C ASN A 111 -16.93 6.06 21.30
N LYS A 112 -16.45 7.27 21.57
CA LYS A 112 -15.01 7.59 21.67
C LYS A 112 -14.42 7.26 23.05
N LYS A 113 -15.27 6.96 24.04
CA LYS A 113 -14.87 6.69 25.42
C LYS A 113 -14.52 5.21 25.62
N GLN A 114 -15.16 4.29 24.90
CA GLN A 114 -14.99 2.86 25.07
C GLN A 114 -14.36 2.19 23.85
N GLN A 115 -13.54 1.18 24.12
CA GLN A 115 -13.10 0.22 23.12
C GLN A 115 -14.19 -0.82 22.94
N VAL A 116 -14.60 -1.08 21.70
CA VAL A 116 -15.62 -2.09 21.38
C VAL A 116 -15.06 -3.11 20.41
N ARG A 117 -15.60 -4.33 20.44
CA ARG A 117 -15.35 -5.33 19.40
C ARG A 117 -15.99 -4.83 18.10
N ARG A 118 -15.17 -4.49 17.11
CA ARG A 118 -15.59 -3.98 15.80
C ARG A 118 -15.83 -5.09 14.79
N LEU A 119 -15.08 -6.19 14.89
CA LEU A 119 -15.12 -7.30 13.95
C LEU A 119 -14.66 -8.59 14.64
N MET A 120 -15.21 -9.73 14.22
CA MET A 120 -14.65 -11.04 14.44
C MET A 120 -14.60 -11.76 13.09
N MET A 121 -13.49 -12.43 12.80
CA MET A 121 -13.35 -13.28 11.62
C MET A 121 -12.54 -14.52 11.96
N ARG A 122 -12.90 -15.65 11.35
CA ARG A 122 -12.15 -16.90 11.41
C ARG A 122 -11.52 -17.12 10.04
N ILE A 123 -10.22 -17.41 10.03
CA ILE A 123 -9.39 -17.40 8.83
C ILE A 123 -8.70 -18.75 8.67
N HIS A 124 -8.99 -19.39 7.55
CA HIS A 124 -8.42 -20.64 7.10
C HIS A 124 -7.90 -20.43 5.67
N PRO A 125 -6.65 -19.96 5.50
CA PRO A 125 -6.15 -19.69 4.17
C PRO A 125 -5.95 -21.00 3.42
N THR A 126 -6.37 -21.05 2.16
CA THR A 126 -5.99 -22.17 1.28
C THR A 126 -4.47 -22.20 1.13
N GLU A 127 -3.90 -23.37 0.90
CA GLU A 127 -2.46 -23.54 0.70
C GLU A 127 -1.92 -22.58 -0.38
N LYS A 128 -2.65 -22.46 -1.51
CA LYS A 128 -2.33 -21.51 -2.58
C LYS A 128 -2.28 -20.08 -2.06
N ASN A 129 -3.30 -19.60 -1.37
CA ASN A 129 -3.38 -18.22 -0.90
C ASN A 129 -2.33 -17.93 0.18
N PHE A 130 -2.06 -18.90 1.04
CA PHE A 130 -1.02 -18.78 2.06
C PHE A 130 0.37 -18.67 1.41
N ARG A 131 0.68 -19.50 0.40
CA ARG A 131 1.94 -19.44 -0.34
C ARG A 131 2.11 -18.11 -1.10
N ILE A 132 1.04 -17.61 -1.73
CA ILE A 132 1.04 -16.29 -2.37
C ILE A 132 1.34 -15.21 -1.33
N TYR A 133 0.69 -15.25 -0.16
CA TYR A 133 0.91 -14.27 0.90
C TYR A 133 2.35 -14.30 1.43
N LYS A 134 2.94 -15.49 1.67
CA LYS A 134 4.33 -15.62 2.11
C LYS A 134 5.30 -14.92 1.15
N LYS A 135 5.10 -15.11 -0.17
CA LYS A 135 5.90 -14.43 -1.21
C LYS A 135 5.65 -12.93 -1.22
N MET A 136 4.38 -12.51 -1.16
CA MET A 136 4.00 -11.09 -1.10
C MET A 136 4.69 -10.40 0.08
N ARG A 137 4.69 -11.02 1.26
CA ARG A 137 5.28 -10.46 2.48
C ARG A 137 6.79 -10.25 2.37
N GLY A 138 7.50 -11.14 1.67
CA GLY A 138 8.93 -10.94 1.39
C GLY A 138 9.23 -9.72 0.52
N ILE A 139 8.27 -9.30 -0.29
CA ILE A 139 8.38 -8.18 -1.23
C ILE A 139 7.87 -6.88 -0.59
N PHE A 140 6.68 -6.91 0.02
CA PHE A 140 6.04 -5.76 0.65
C PHE A 140 6.31 -5.73 2.16
N GLN A 141 7.44 -5.13 2.53
CA GLN A 141 7.85 -5.03 3.93
C GLN A 141 7.29 -3.76 4.60
N ASN A 142 6.98 -3.88 5.90
CA ASN A 142 6.66 -2.74 6.73
C ASN A 142 7.89 -1.83 6.84
N LYS A 143 7.69 -0.51 6.79
CA LYS A 143 8.78 0.48 6.81
C LYS A 143 8.79 1.19 8.17
N ILE A 144 9.95 1.28 8.82
CA ILE A 144 10.14 2.08 10.04
C ILE A 144 10.53 3.49 9.63
N HIS A 145 9.82 4.48 10.14
CA HIS A 145 10.09 5.89 9.92
C HIS A 145 10.67 6.52 11.17
N LEU A 146 11.82 7.16 11.02
CA LEU A 146 12.50 7.89 12.09
C LEU A 146 12.17 9.38 11.93
N LYS A 147 11.45 9.97 12.89
CA LYS A 147 11.33 11.43 12.93
C LYS A 147 12.55 12.01 13.64
N LYS A 148 13.48 12.60 12.88
CA LYS A 148 14.57 13.40 13.48
C LYS A 148 13.95 14.64 14.12
N THR A 149 14.20 14.85 15.41
CA THR A 149 13.97 16.15 16.03
C THR A 149 15.07 17.08 15.54
N ASP A 150 14.73 18.08 14.73
CA ASP A 150 15.70 19.09 14.29
C ASP A 150 16.22 19.86 15.50
N ALA A 151 17.47 19.58 15.87
CA ALA A 151 18.24 20.35 16.84
C ALA A 151 18.56 21.78 16.36
N SER A 152 18.10 22.19 15.16
CA SER A 152 18.35 23.48 14.53
C SER A 152 17.23 24.51 14.68
N SER A 153 16.13 24.21 15.38
CA SER A 153 15.15 25.25 15.77
C SER A 153 15.64 26.09 16.97
N LYS A 154 16.90 26.54 16.94
CA LYS A 154 17.41 27.57 17.85
C LYS A 154 17.02 28.95 17.34
N SER A 155 16.20 29.61 18.16
CA SER A 155 15.96 31.06 18.23
C SER A 155 15.05 31.71 17.18
N LYS A 156 13.75 31.71 17.47
CA LYS A 156 12.99 32.97 17.44
C LYS A 156 12.52 33.24 18.87
N LYS A 157 13.30 34.06 19.59
CA LYS A 157 12.83 34.72 20.81
C LYS A 157 11.65 35.60 20.42
N SER A 158 10.43 35.14 20.65
CA SER A 158 9.28 36.04 20.78
C SER A 158 9.51 36.85 22.05
N ARG A 159 9.80 38.14 21.88
CA ARG A 159 9.72 39.12 22.96
C ARG A 159 8.24 39.35 23.24
N THR A 160 7.67 38.57 24.15
CA THR A 160 6.43 38.94 24.83
C THR A 160 6.68 38.78 26.32
N ARG A 161 6.77 39.93 27.00
CA ARG A 161 6.70 40.02 28.46
C ARG A 161 5.33 39.50 28.87
N SER A 162 5.30 38.35 29.53
CA SER A 162 4.17 37.93 30.35
C SER A 162 4.74 37.11 31.50
N THR A 163 4.69 37.72 32.68
CA THR A 163 4.84 37.09 33.98
C THR A 163 3.82 35.97 34.13
N ASP A 164 4.26 34.73 34.17
CA ASP A 164 3.64 33.73 35.04
C ASP A 164 4.60 32.58 35.33
N LYS A 165 4.80 32.35 36.64
CA LYS A 165 5.66 31.31 37.21
C LYS A 165 4.92 29.97 37.18
N ASN A 166 5.70 28.89 37.05
CA ASN A 166 5.34 27.49 37.22
C ASN A 166 4.59 26.79 36.06
N LYS A 167 5.35 26.45 35.01
CA LYS A 167 5.18 25.16 34.32
C LYS A 167 6.55 24.53 34.10
N THR A 168 6.82 23.49 34.88
CA THR A 168 7.97 22.61 34.72
C THR A 168 7.93 22.03 33.30
N GLN A 169 8.73 22.61 32.40
CA GLN A 169 8.90 22.11 31.04
C GLN A 169 9.61 20.75 31.11
N LYS A 170 8.83 19.66 31.03
CA LYS A 170 9.37 18.35 30.66
C LYS A 170 10.00 18.50 29.27
N LYS A 171 11.33 18.43 29.19
CA LYS A 171 12.05 18.22 27.93
C LYS A 171 11.47 16.98 27.25
N LYS A 172 10.81 17.15 26.11
CA LYS A 172 10.44 16.06 25.21
C LYS A 172 11.61 15.81 24.26
N ASP A 173 12.63 15.13 24.77
CA ASP A 173 13.64 14.48 23.94
C ASP A 173 13.11 13.07 23.62
N GLU A 174 12.21 12.94 22.65
CA GLU A 174 11.78 11.62 22.17
C GLU A 174 11.82 11.60 20.64
N ASN A 175 12.84 10.94 20.10
CA ASN A 175 12.83 10.46 18.73
C ASN A 175 11.63 9.52 18.58
N TYR A 176 10.54 9.99 17.98
CA TYR A 176 9.37 9.14 17.74
C TYR A 176 9.59 8.31 16.47
N HIS A 177 9.42 7.00 16.61
CA HIS A 177 9.40 6.04 15.51
C HIS A 177 7.95 5.67 15.20
N TRP A 178 7.62 5.47 13.92
CA TRP A 178 6.34 4.86 13.55
C TRP A 178 6.56 3.86 12.41
N VAL A 179 5.78 2.79 12.41
CA VAL A 179 5.81 1.76 11.37
C VAL A 179 4.69 2.05 10.39
N SER A 180 4.94 1.94 9.08
CA SER A 180 3.91 2.03 8.05
C SER A 180 3.70 0.66 7.39
N SER A 181 2.44 0.25 7.23
CA SER A 181 2.09 -0.94 6.45
C SER A 181 1.79 -0.58 4.99
N PRO A 182 2.30 -1.33 3.99
CA PRO A 182 2.05 -1.07 2.57
C PRO A 182 0.56 -1.17 2.19
N TYR A 183 0.07 -0.22 1.38
CA TYR A 183 -1.30 -0.08 0.91
C TYR A 183 -1.73 -1.28 0.05
N ALA A 184 -0.92 -1.65 -0.95
CA ALA A 184 -1.21 -2.76 -1.84
C ALA A 184 -1.24 -4.09 -1.07
N ALA A 185 -0.26 -4.30 -0.17
CA ALA A 185 -0.19 -5.51 0.65
C ALA A 185 -1.44 -5.69 1.51
N ALA A 186 -1.92 -4.61 2.13
CA ALA A 186 -3.15 -4.64 2.93
C ALA A 186 -4.36 -5.12 2.10
N ARG A 187 -4.56 -4.56 0.90
CA ARG A 187 -5.67 -4.96 0.01
C ARG A 187 -5.52 -6.39 -0.50
N ILE A 188 -4.30 -6.79 -0.88
CA ILE A 188 -4.01 -8.15 -1.35
C ILE A 188 -4.33 -9.16 -0.26
N ALA A 189 -3.87 -8.92 0.98
CA ALA A 189 -4.09 -9.82 2.10
C ALA A 189 -5.59 -10.07 2.36
N GLU A 190 -6.40 -9.01 2.39
CA GLU A 190 -7.85 -9.10 2.56
C GLU A 190 -8.50 -9.93 1.45
N ASN A 191 -8.06 -9.75 0.20
CA ASN A 191 -8.57 -10.53 -0.92
C ASN A 191 -8.20 -12.02 -0.80
N LEU A 192 -6.97 -12.32 -0.40
CA LEU A 192 -6.50 -13.70 -0.21
C LEU A 192 -7.26 -14.42 0.90
N VAL A 193 -7.55 -13.74 2.01
CA VAL A 193 -8.38 -14.31 3.09
C VAL A 193 -9.82 -14.55 2.61
N GLN A 194 -10.35 -13.69 1.75
CA GLN A 194 -11.71 -13.81 1.20
C GLN A 194 -11.81 -14.78 0.02
N GLY A 195 -10.71 -15.43 -0.37
CA GLY A 195 -10.68 -16.32 -1.55
C GLY A 195 -10.90 -15.60 -2.88
N LYS A 196 -10.70 -14.27 -2.92
CA LYS A 196 -10.78 -13.45 -4.15
C LYS A 196 -9.44 -13.41 -4.86
N ARG A 197 -9.46 -13.01 -6.14
CA ARG A 197 -8.21 -12.71 -6.87
C ARG A 197 -7.46 -11.61 -6.16
N TRP A 198 -6.13 -11.69 -6.10
CA TRP A 198 -5.30 -10.79 -5.31
C TRP A 198 -5.51 -9.30 -5.63
N TYR A 199 -5.88 -9.00 -6.88
CA TYR A 199 -6.12 -7.66 -7.40
C TYR A 199 -7.58 -7.19 -7.31
N TYR A 200 -8.50 -7.96 -6.70
CA TYR A 200 -9.90 -7.56 -6.59
C TYR A 200 -10.07 -6.20 -5.88
N GLN A 201 -10.86 -5.29 -6.45
CA GLN A 201 -11.07 -3.93 -5.95
C GLN A 201 -9.76 -3.18 -5.62
N PHE A 202 -8.71 -3.39 -6.42
CA PHE A 202 -7.36 -2.87 -6.18
C PHE A 202 -7.30 -1.37 -5.83
N ALA A 203 -8.07 -0.53 -6.53
CA ALA A 203 -8.09 0.92 -6.31
C ALA A 203 -9.05 1.38 -5.18
N LYS A 204 -9.84 0.46 -4.61
CA LYS A 204 -10.74 0.80 -3.51
C LYS A 204 -9.94 0.78 -2.20
N PRO A 205 -10.06 1.80 -1.34
CA PRO A 205 -9.41 1.79 -0.04
C PRO A 205 -10.11 0.86 0.95
N LEU A 206 -9.35 0.30 1.89
CA LEU A 206 -9.92 -0.43 3.01
C LEU A 206 -10.55 0.57 4.00
N SER A 207 -11.61 0.15 4.69
CA SER A 207 -12.32 0.99 5.67
C SER A 207 -11.39 1.55 6.76
N TRP A 208 -10.34 0.80 7.10
CA TRP A 208 -9.33 1.18 8.09
C TRP A 208 -8.45 2.34 7.67
N TYR A 209 -8.38 2.64 6.37
CA TYR A 209 -7.59 3.76 5.83
C TYR A 209 -8.39 5.05 5.67
N ILE A 210 -9.72 5.03 5.83
CA ILE A 210 -10.57 6.18 5.51
C ILE A 210 -10.18 7.42 6.30
N ASP A 211 -9.91 7.31 7.60
CA ASP A 211 -9.49 8.46 8.41
C ASP A 211 -8.11 9.01 8.01
N THR A 212 -7.20 8.12 7.58
CA THR A 212 -5.88 8.50 7.06
C THR A 212 -5.99 9.18 5.70
N LEU A 213 -6.84 8.67 4.83
CA LEU A 213 -7.09 9.22 3.50
C LEU A 213 -7.87 10.54 3.58
N GLU A 214 -8.81 10.69 4.52
CA GLU A 214 -9.53 11.94 4.74
C GLU A 214 -8.59 13.04 5.27
N ARG A 215 -7.63 12.69 6.13
CA ARG A 215 -6.56 13.64 6.53
C ARG A 215 -5.73 14.10 5.33
N LYS A 216 -5.33 13.17 4.45
CA LYS A 216 -4.61 13.52 3.21
C LYS A 216 -5.45 14.37 2.26
N ARG A 217 -6.74 14.04 2.13
CA ARG A 217 -7.70 14.75 1.26
C ARG A 217 -7.88 16.20 1.66
N LYS A 218 -7.87 16.52 2.95
CA LYS A 218 -7.93 17.91 3.43
C LYS A 218 -6.76 18.77 2.96
N SER A 219 -5.59 18.16 2.76
CA SER A 219 -4.40 18.83 2.20
C SER A 219 -4.38 18.85 0.66
N SER A 220 -5.29 18.14 -0.01
CA SER A 220 -5.41 18.09 -1.47
C SER A 220 -6.89 18.12 -1.89
N PRO A 221 -7.56 19.27 -1.76
CA PRO A 221 -8.99 19.41 -2.07
C PRO A 221 -9.32 18.92 -3.49
N GLY A 222 -10.47 18.25 -3.65
CA GLY A 222 -10.94 17.74 -4.93
C GLY A 222 -10.49 16.32 -5.31
N SER A 223 -9.62 15.68 -4.50
CA SER A 223 -9.29 14.26 -4.68
C SER A 223 -10.24 13.35 -3.90
N SER A 224 -10.61 12.20 -4.47
CA SER A 224 -11.35 11.15 -3.75
C SER A 224 -10.41 10.27 -2.92
N HIS A 225 -10.96 9.51 -1.96
CA HIS A 225 -10.15 8.57 -1.17
C HIS A 225 -9.53 7.49 -2.05
N GLU A 226 -10.27 6.99 -3.04
CA GLU A 226 -9.81 6.01 -4.03
C GLU A 226 -8.64 6.54 -4.86
N LYS A 227 -8.69 7.82 -5.26
CA LYS A 227 -7.60 8.43 -6.03
C LYS A 227 -6.33 8.52 -5.18
N ILE A 228 -6.45 9.00 -3.94
CA ILE A 228 -5.31 9.12 -3.01
C ILE A 228 -4.73 7.75 -2.68
N TRP A 229 -5.58 6.74 -2.48
CA TRP A 229 -5.19 5.35 -2.29
C TRP A 229 -4.40 4.81 -3.48
N PHE A 230 -4.97 4.94 -4.68
CA PHE A 230 -4.36 4.46 -5.92
C PHE A 230 -3.01 5.14 -6.21
N GLU A 231 -2.94 6.46 -6.07
CA GLU A 231 -1.67 7.19 -6.26
C GLU A 231 -0.64 6.84 -5.18
N SER A 232 -1.06 6.53 -3.95
CA SER A 232 -0.12 6.07 -2.91
C SER A 232 0.54 4.74 -3.32
N ILE A 233 -0.23 3.80 -3.87
CA ILE A 233 0.32 2.54 -4.38
C ILE A 233 1.24 2.79 -5.57
N ARG A 234 0.77 3.56 -6.56
CA ARG A 234 1.51 3.85 -7.80
C ARG A 234 2.83 4.60 -7.54
N ARG A 235 2.87 5.50 -6.54
CA ARG A 235 4.05 6.30 -6.22
C ARG A 235 5.05 5.53 -5.35
N PHE A 236 4.57 4.84 -4.32
CA PHE A 236 5.44 4.31 -3.26
C PHE A 236 5.64 2.79 -3.28
N GLU A 237 4.83 2.05 -4.05
CA GLU A 237 4.79 0.57 -4.02
C GLU A 237 4.80 -0.06 -5.42
N ARG A 238 5.05 0.73 -6.47
CA ARG A 238 5.08 0.25 -7.85
C ARG A 238 6.16 -0.80 -8.09
N ALA A 239 7.36 -0.60 -7.54
CA ALA A 239 8.47 -1.53 -7.74
C ALA A 239 8.17 -2.89 -7.08
N GLU A 240 7.64 -2.86 -5.86
CA GLU A 240 7.16 -4.02 -5.12
C GLU A 240 6.03 -4.73 -5.89
N LEU A 241 5.08 -3.98 -6.48
CA LEU A 241 4.01 -4.53 -7.30
C LEU A 241 4.52 -5.22 -8.57
N ILE A 242 5.47 -4.63 -9.28
CA ILE A 242 6.09 -5.25 -10.47
C ILE A 242 6.77 -6.56 -10.09
N LYS A 243 7.60 -6.54 -9.05
CA LYS A 243 8.28 -7.74 -8.53
C LYS A 243 7.29 -8.81 -8.09
N PHE A 244 6.15 -8.43 -7.51
CA PHE A 244 5.12 -9.38 -7.13
C PHE A 244 4.49 -10.06 -8.34
N MET A 245 4.24 -9.31 -9.41
CA MET A 245 3.65 -9.82 -10.66
C MET A 245 4.54 -10.78 -11.46
N GLU A 246 5.85 -10.79 -11.21
CA GLU A 246 6.80 -11.75 -11.80
C GLU A 246 6.56 -13.19 -11.29
N ASN A 247 5.84 -13.38 -10.19
CA ASN A 247 5.53 -14.69 -9.65
C ASN A 247 4.33 -15.34 -10.35
N ASN A 248 4.57 -16.34 -11.20
CA ASN A 248 3.53 -17.02 -11.98
C ASN A 248 2.37 -17.61 -11.14
N GLU A 249 2.61 -17.98 -9.89
CA GLU A 249 1.60 -18.61 -9.04
C GLU A 249 0.47 -17.67 -8.58
N ILE A 250 0.67 -16.35 -8.66
CA ILE A 250 -0.36 -15.39 -8.24
C ILE A 250 -1.51 -15.33 -9.23
N TRP A 251 -1.27 -15.71 -10.48
CA TRP A 251 -2.23 -15.62 -11.56
C TRP A 251 -3.24 -16.77 -11.47
N ASN A 252 -4.49 -16.46 -11.83
CA ASN A 252 -5.54 -17.47 -11.94
C ASN A 252 -5.59 -18.09 -13.33
N SER A 253 -5.13 -17.36 -14.36
CA SER A 253 -5.03 -17.85 -15.72
C SER A 253 -3.98 -17.09 -16.54
N GLU A 254 -3.59 -17.64 -17.69
CA GLU A 254 -2.64 -16.99 -18.60
C GLU A 254 -3.22 -15.72 -19.24
N GLU A 255 -4.55 -15.66 -19.44
CA GLU A 255 -5.23 -14.49 -19.98
C GLU A 255 -5.04 -13.25 -19.10
N GLU A 256 -4.91 -13.40 -17.78
CA GLU A 256 -4.63 -12.28 -16.88
C GLU A 256 -3.24 -11.69 -17.16
N GLN A 257 -2.24 -12.55 -17.39
CA GLN A 257 -0.88 -12.12 -17.72
C GLN A 257 -0.83 -11.45 -19.08
N TRP A 258 -1.44 -12.06 -20.09
CA TRP A 258 -1.55 -11.48 -21.44
C TRP A 258 -2.31 -10.15 -21.41
N PHE A 259 -3.34 -10.05 -20.56
CA PHE A 259 -4.10 -8.82 -20.40
C PHE A 259 -3.22 -7.69 -19.85
N VAL A 260 -2.50 -7.91 -18.75
CA VAL A 260 -1.56 -6.91 -18.20
C VAL A 260 -0.50 -6.52 -19.22
N LYS A 261 0.13 -7.49 -19.88
CA LYS A 261 1.15 -7.25 -20.91
C LYS A 261 0.59 -6.40 -22.06
N SER A 262 -0.57 -6.77 -22.61
CA SER A 262 -1.23 -6.01 -23.68
C SER A 262 -1.59 -4.58 -23.25
N PHE A 263 -1.97 -4.40 -21.98
CA PHE A 263 -2.28 -3.09 -21.40
C PHE A 263 -1.02 -2.24 -21.22
N HIS A 264 0.09 -2.82 -20.77
CA HIS A 264 1.39 -2.13 -20.72
C HIS A 264 1.89 -1.71 -22.11
N GLU A 265 1.76 -2.57 -23.12
CA GLU A 265 2.09 -2.22 -24.51
C GLU A 265 1.19 -1.08 -25.04
N THR A 266 -0.10 -1.12 -24.69
CA THR A 266 -1.07 -0.06 -24.99
C THR A 266 -0.62 1.28 -24.39
N LEU A 267 -0.30 1.30 -23.10
CA LEU A 267 0.19 2.50 -22.41
C LEU A 267 1.48 3.02 -23.05
N SER A 268 2.43 2.14 -23.36
CA SER A 268 3.68 2.49 -24.03
C SER A 268 3.47 3.25 -25.33
N ARG A 269 2.58 2.74 -26.19
CA ARG A 269 2.24 3.39 -27.46
C ARG A 269 1.54 4.73 -27.26
N LEU A 270 0.63 4.83 -26.29
CA LEU A 270 -0.04 6.09 -25.97
C LEU A 270 0.96 7.16 -25.49
N TYR A 271 1.89 6.80 -24.62
CA TYR A 271 2.94 7.72 -24.17
C TYR A 271 3.86 8.18 -25.31
N ALA A 272 4.29 7.25 -26.18
CA ALA A 272 5.11 7.58 -27.34
C ALA A 272 4.37 8.51 -28.33
N LYS A 273 3.05 8.33 -28.48
CA LYS A 273 2.21 9.20 -29.30
C LYS A 273 2.13 10.62 -28.74
N GLU A 274 1.95 10.78 -27.44
CA GLU A 274 1.99 12.10 -26.77
C GLU A 274 3.35 12.79 -26.92
N ALA A 275 4.45 12.04 -26.76
CA ALA A 275 5.80 12.57 -26.99
C ALA A 275 5.99 13.03 -28.45
N SER A 276 5.55 12.22 -29.41
CA SER A 276 5.58 12.56 -30.84
C SER A 276 4.73 13.79 -31.18
N HIS A 277 3.57 13.95 -30.55
CA HIS A 277 2.71 15.11 -30.75
C HIS A 277 3.34 16.40 -30.21
N LEU A 278 3.99 16.35 -29.04
CA LEU A 278 4.71 17.49 -28.49
C LEU A 278 5.84 17.93 -29.43
N ASN A 279 6.65 16.99 -29.92
CA ASN A 279 7.77 17.28 -30.84
C ASN A 279 7.33 17.87 -32.18
N ARG A 280 6.14 17.50 -32.68
CA ARG A 280 5.64 17.95 -33.99
C ARG A 280 4.84 19.25 -33.95
N ARG A 281 4.03 19.45 -32.90
CA ARG A 281 3.05 20.55 -32.83
C ARG A 281 3.39 21.59 -31.76
N GLY A 282 4.38 21.31 -30.91
CA GLY A 282 4.65 22.09 -29.72
C GLY A 282 3.47 22.09 -28.75
N GLY A 283 3.53 23.01 -27.78
CA GLY A 283 2.42 23.31 -26.88
C GLY A 283 2.90 23.82 -25.53
N SER A 284 2.02 24.51 -24.81
CA SER A 284 2.34 25.13 -23.52
C SER A 284 2.52 24.14 -22.37
N ARG A 285 2.03 22.91 -22.50
CA ARG A 285 2.10 21.87 -21.45
C ARG A 285 3.29 20.95 -21.65
N THR A 286 4.02 20.70 -20.55
CA THR A 286 5.14 19.76 -20.51
C THR A 286 4.68 18.32 -20.82
N LEU A 287 5.61 17.46 -21.21
CA LEU A 287 5.33 16.04 -21.45
C LEU A 287 4.81 15.34 -20.18
N GLY A 288 5.39 15.68 -19.02
CA GLY A 288 4.97 15.16 -17.71
C GLY A 288 3.51 15.52 -17.40
N ASP A 289 3.09 16.76 -17.64
CA ASP A 289 1.71 17.20 -17.41
C ASP A 289 0.72 16.48 -18.32
N ARG A 290 1.09 16.24 -19.57
CA ARG A 290 0.25 15.51 -20.53
C ARG A 290 0.07 14.06 -20.09
N TRP A 291 1.15 13.39 -19.69
CA TRP A 291 1.10 12.02 -19.20
C TRP A 291 0.32 11.89 -17.88
N LYS A 292 0.52 12.83 -16.94
CA LYS A 292 -0.25 12.91 -15.70
C LYS A 292 -1.75 13.01 -16.01
N HIS A 293 -2.13 13.93 -16.89
CA HIS A 293 -3.53 14.11 -17.28
C HIS A 293 -4.11 12.90 -18.00
N MET A 294 -3.33 12.25 -18.88
CA MET A 294 -3.74 11.01 -19.52
C MET A 294 -3.98 9.91 -18.48
N ASN A 295 -3.07 9.72 -17.53
CA ASN A 295 -3.23 8.73 -16.46
C ASN A 295 -4.43 9.00 -15.57
N GLU A 296 -4.66 10.27 -15.19
CA GLU A 296 -5.84 10.66 -14.44
C GLU A 296 -7.14 10.39 -15.22
N LYS A 297 -7.13 10.59 -16.54
CA LYS A 297 -8.26 10.26 -17.40
C LYS A 297 -8.50 8.75 -17.43
N ILE A 298 -7.45 7.95 -17.72
CA ILE A 298 -7.55 6.48 -17.77
C ILE A 298 -8.06 5.93 -16.43
N TYR A 299 -7.46 6.38 -15.32
CA TYR A 299 -7.87 5.99 -13.97
C TYR A 299 -9.35 6.32 -13.74
N ARG A 300 -9.78 7.56 -14.03
CA ARG A 300 -11.15 8.01 -13.81
C ARG A 300 -12.15 7.21 -14.65
N ASP A 301 -11.86 7.01 -15.93
CA ASP A 301 -12.74 6.28 -16.85
C ASP A 301 -12.91 4.81 -16.38
N LEU A 302 -11.82 4.17 -15.95
CA LEU A 302 -11.85 2.81 -15.38
C LEU A 302 -12.57 2.77 -14.03
N ALA A 303 -12.28 3.69 -13.11
CA ALA A 303 -12.86 3.71 -11.77
C ALA A 303 -14.38 3.98 -11.79
N GLN A 304 -14.86 4.75 -12.77
CA GLN A 304 -16.28 5.04 -12.94
C GLN A 304 -17.05 3.93 -13.69
N ALA A 305 -16.35 3.06 -14.41
CA ALA A 305 -16.97 1.95 -15.13
C ALA A 305 -17.45 0.85 -14.15
N LYS A 306 -18.78 0.75 -13.98
CA LYS A 306 -19.42 -0.20 -13.04
C LYS A 306 -20.05 -1.40 -13.72
N THR A 307 -20.36 -1.30 -15.01
CA THR A 307 -21.08 -2.35 -15.76
C THR A 307 -20.19 -2.96 -16.84
N SER A 308 -20.46 -4.21 -17.23
CA SER A 308 -19.71 -4.91 -18.27
C SER A 308 -19.62 -4.11 -19.59
N PRO A 309 -20.70 -3.48 -20.11
CA PRO A 309 -20.63 -2.64 -21.30
C PRO A 309 -19.70 -1.44 -21.14
N GLN A 310 -19.80 -0.70 -20.03
CA GLN A 310 -18.93 0.45 -19.77
C GLN A 310 -17.45 0.05 -19.73
N ILE A 311 -17.13 -1.04 -19.04
CA ILE A 311 -15.76 -1.55 -18.91
C ILE A 311 -15.21 -1.94 -20.29
N ARG A 312 -16.01 -2.65 -21.10
CA ARG A 312 -15.63 -2.98 -22.48
C ARG A 312 -15.38 -1.72 -23.30
N THR A 313 -16.27 -0.73 -23.24
CA THR A 313 -16.10 0.53 -23.98
C THR A 313 -14.80 1.24 -23.63
N VAL A 314 -14.47 1.36 -22.33
CA VAL A 314 -13.22 2.00 -21.89
C VAL A 314 -11.99 1.23 -22.42
N ILE A 315 -11.97 -0.09 -22.28
CA ILE A 315 -10.84 -0.92 -22.75
C ILE A 315 -10.73 -0.88 -24.28
N SER A 316 -11.84 -1.01 -25.01
CA SER A 316 -11.89 -0.90 -26.47
C SER A 316 -11.35 0.44 -26.97
N ASP A 317 -11.74 1.54 -26.33
CA ASP A 317 -11.30 2.89 -26.71
C ASP A 317 -9.78 3.08 -26.46
N LEU A 318 -9.24 2.53 -25.37
CA LEU A 318 -7.80 2.54 -25.12
C LEU A 318 -7.03 1.77 -26.20
N TRP A 319 -7.46 0.56 -26.53
CA TRP A 319 -6.84 -0.27 -27.57
C TRP A 319 -6.98 0.32 -28.97
N ALA A 320 -8.09 1.00 -29.25
CA ALA A 320 -8.29 1.72 -30.50
C ALA A 320 -7.30 2.90 -30.62
N LYS A 321 -7.11 3.66 -29.54
CA LYS A 321 -6.22 4.84 -29.52
C LYS A 321 -4.73 4.49 -29.63
N SER A 322 -4.30 3.37 -29.04
CA SER A 322 -2.91 2.92 -29.08
C SER A 322 -2.53 2.27 -30.42
N GLY A 323 -3.52 1.80 -31.19
CA GLY A 323 -3.32 0.81 -32.25
C GLY A 323 -3.02 -0.57 -31.66
N ARG A 324 -3.40 -1.65 -32.36
CA ARG A 324 -3.35 -3.03 -31.84
C ARG A 324 -1.92 -3.47 -31.49
N PRO A 325 -1.52 -3.60 -30.21
CA PRO A 325 -0.18 -4.08 -29.85
C PRO A 325 -0.01 -5.59 -30.08
N PRO A 326 1.23 -6.13 -30.16
CA PRO A 326 1.47 -7.52 -30.54
C PRO A 326 0.75 -8.52 -29.64
N SER A 327 0.85 -8.34 -28.31
CA SER A 327 0.19 -9.24 -27.36
C SER A 327 -1.34 -9.17 -27.46
N LEU A 328 -1.90 -8.02 -27.86
CA LEU A 328 -3.32 -7.92 -28.17
C LEU A 328 -3.66 -8.69 -29.45
N GLN A 329 -2.87 -8.58 -30.52
CA GLN A 329 -3.14 -9.26 -31.79
C GLN A 329 -3.09 -10.79 -31.63
N GLU A 330 -2.07 -11.29 -30.93
CA GLU A 330 -1.85 -12.72 -30.68
C GLU A 330 -2.99 -13.34 -29.86
N HIS A 331 -3.48 -12.63 -28.84
CA HIS A 331 -4.43 -13.19 -27.87
C HIS A 331 -5.83 -12.53 -27.91
N THR A 332 -6.19 -11.83 -29.01
CA THR A 332 -7.42 -11.01 -29.10
C THR A 332 -8.66 -11.77 -28.63
N GLY A 333 -8.88 -12.99 -29.14
CA GLY A 333 -10.06 -13.79 -28.81
C GLY A 333 -10.13 -14.20 -27.34
N ALA A 334 -9.01 -14.59 -26.74
CA ALA A 334 -8.93 -14.97 -25.34
C ALA A 334 -9.16 -13.76 -24.41
N LEU A 335 -8.56 -12.61 -24.74
CA LEU A 335 -8.70 -11.38 -23.98
C LEU A 335 -10.17 -10.87 -24.00
N TRP A 336 -10.85 -10.91 -25.15
CA TRP A 336 -12.26 -10.51 -25.21
C TRP A 336 -13.18 -11.47 -24.46
N LYS A 337 -12.89 -12.78 -24.46
CA LYS A 337 -13.60 -13.76 -23.64
C LYS A 337 -13.42 -13.45 -22.16
N PHE A 338 -12.19 -13.17 -21.72
CA PHE A 338 -11.87 -12.78 -20.34
C PHE A 338 -12.63 -11.52 -19.91
N ILE A 339 -12.55 -10.42 -20.68
CA ILE A 339 -13.27 -9.18 -20.38
C ILE A 339 -14.78 -9.41 -20.33
N SER A 340 -15.29 -10.28 -21.20
CA SER A 340 -16.73 -10.54 -21.29
C SER A 340 -17.26 -11.34 -20.11
N LYS A 341 -16.50 -12.34 -19.66
CA LYS A 341 -16.86 -13.22 -18.54
C LYS A 341 -16.63 -12.54 -17.19
N ASP A 342 -15.50 -11.86 -17.05
CA ASP A 342 -14.96 -11.38 -15.77
C ASP A 342 -14.71 -9.86 -15.81
N SER A 343 -15.70 -9.07 -16.26
CA SER A 343 -15.48 -7.64 -16.54
C SER A 343 -15.01 -6.84 -15.33
N GLU A 344 -15.49 -7.14 -14.12
CA GLU A 344 -15.04 -6.46 -12.90
C GLU A 344 -13.54 -6.71 -12.65
N TYR A 345 -13.10 -7.96 -12.81
CA TYR A 345 -11.68 -8.31 -12.68
C TYR A 345 -10.85 -7.69 -13.80
N ALA A 346 -11.35 -7.62 -15.04
CA ALA A 346 -10.66 -6.92 -16.11
C ALA A 346 -10.44 -5.44 -15.78
N ARG A 347 -11.44 -4.74 -15.21
CA ARG A 347 -11.29 -3.35 -14.74
C ARG A 347 -10.22 -3.24 -13.66
N ASP A 348 -10.28 -4.07 -12.63
CA ASP A 348 -9.34 -4.00 -11.51
C ASP A 348 -7.91 -4.36 -11.95
N LEU A 349 -7.78 -5.29 -12.89
CA LEU A 349 -6.51 -5.66 -13.50
C LEU A 349 -5.97 -4.56 -14.42
N SER A 350 -6.82 -3.81 -15.12
CA SER A 350 -6.41 -2.59 -15.85
C SER A 350 -5.84 -1.54 -14.89
N LEU A 351 -6.41 -1.39 -13.70
CA LEU A 351 -5.90 -0.48 -12.67
C LEU A 351 -4.56 -0.96 -12.11
N VAL A 352 -4.38 -2.27 -11.91
CA VAL A 352 -3.08 -2.86 -11.59
C VAL A 352 -2.06 -2.57 -12.69
N ALA A 353 -2.43 -2.77 -13.97
CA ALA A 353 -1.55 -2.51 -15.10
C ALA A 353 -1.15 -1.03 -15.18
N LEU A 354 -2.09 -0.11 -14.91
CA LEU A 354 -1.82 1.33 -14.84
C LEU A 354 -0.88 1.70 -13.69
N ALA A 355 -1.06 1.10 -12.51
CA ALA A 355 -0.20 1.36 -11.35
C ALA A 355 1.20 0.77 -11.50
N SER A 356 1.31 -0.39 -12.15
CA SER A 356 2.56 -1.13 -12.34
C SER A 356 3.34 -0.75 -13.59
N TYR A 357 2.78 0.09 -14.47
CA TYR A 357 3.48 0.46 -15.69
C TYR A 357 4.75 1.26 -15.37
N GLN A 358 5.88 0.68 -15.77
CA GLN A 358 7.17 1.34 -15.83
C GLN A 358 7.49 1.52 -17.31
N GLY A 359 7.67 2.77 -17.75
CA GLY A 359 8.04 3.06 -19.14
C GLY A 359 9.18 2.15 -19.57
N SER A 360 9.08 1.52 -20.75
CA SER A 360 10.17 0.69 -21.27
C SER A 360 11.42 1.54 -21.32
N SER A 361 12.41 1.14 -20.52
CA SER A 361 13.62 1.90 -20.29
C SER A 361 14.38 2.15 -21.58
N SER A 362 14.26 1.34 -22.63
CA SER A 362 14.93 1.57 -23.92
C SER A 362 14.33 2.75 -24.70
N LEU A 363 13.02 2.74 -24.94
CA LEU A 363 12.35 3.78 -25.73
C LEU A 363 12.27 5.12 -24.97
N PHE A 364 12.12 5.06 -23.64
CA PHE A 364 12.22 6.25 -22.78
C PHE A 364 13.66 6.81 -22.76
N ARG A 365 14.70 5.95 -22.73
CA ARG A 365 16.12 6.39 -22.82
C ARG A 365 16.42 7.08 -24.15
N GLU A 366 15.94 6.57 -25.29
CA GLU A 366 16.14 7.20 -26.61
C GLU A 366 15.36 8.51 -26.72
N THR A 367 14.08 8.53 -26.33
CA THR A 367 13.23 9.72 -26.43
C THR A 367 13.69 10.84 -25.48
N VAL A 368 14.22 10.50 -24.29
CA VAL A 368 14.78 11.46 -23.34
C VAL A 368 16.18 11.90 -23.76
N LYS A 369 17.03 11.02 -24.32
CA LYS A 369 18.33 11.42 -24.90
C LYS A 369 18.16 12.44 -26.03
N ASP A 370 17.21 12.20 -26.94
CA ASP A 370 16.92 13.10 -28.06
C ASP A 370 16.32 14.45 -27.60
N ALA A 371 15.60 14.46 -26.46
CA ALA A 371 15.06 15.67 -25.87
C ALA A 371 16.12 16.47 -25.08
N VAL A 372 17.03 15.78 -24.36
CA VAL A 372 18.13 16.38 -23.60
C VAL A 372 19.24 16.93 -24.49
N GLN A 373 19.42 16.37 -25.70
CA GLN A 373 20.34 16.96 -26.69
C GLN A 373 19.81 18.26 -27.33
N LYS A 374 18.53 18.60 -27.15
CA LYS A 374 17.88 19.74 -27.81
C LYS A 374 17.53 20.91 -26.89
N ASP A 375 17.73 20.79 -25.57
CA ASP A 375 17.54 21.87 -24.61
C ASP A 375 18.76 21.99 -23.69
N GLU A 376 19.19 23.23 -23.44
CA GLU A 376 20.37 23.58 -22.65
C GLU A 376 20.25 23.13 -21.18
N GLY A 377 20.59 21.87 -20.92
CA GLY A 377 20.71 21.27 -19.60
C GLY A 377 22.16 21.00 -19.20
N CYS A 378 23.05 21.99 -19.32
CA CYS A 378 24.51 21.84 -19.15
C CYS A 378 24.98 21.23 -17.81
N GLN A 379 24.15 21.21 -16.76
CA GLN A 379 24.54 20.65 -15.46
C GLN A 379 24.12 19.18 -15.25
N LEU A 380 23.15 18.68 -16.02
CA LEU A 380 22.53 17.35 -15.83
C LEU A 380 23.16 16.28 -16.74
N SER A 381 23.63 16.66 -17.94
CA SER A 381 24.45 15.80 -18.81
C SER A 381 25.74 15.37 -18.10
N LEU A 382 26.36 16.29 -17.38
CA LEU A 382 27.61 16.11 -16.64
C LEU A 382 27.56 15.04 -15.53
N ASN A 383 26.39 14.82 -14.93
CA ASN A 383 26.21 13.81 -13.88
C ASN A 383 25.87 12.41 -14.43
N LEU A 384 25.21 12.34 -15.59
CA LEU A 384 24.95 11.10 -16.31
C LEU A 384 26.20 10.58 -17.04
N GLU A 385 27.06 11.47 -17.56
CA GLU A 385 28.33 11.09 -18.19
C GLU A 385 29.37 10.56 -17.20
N LYS A 386 29.28 10.95 -15.92
CA LYS A 386 30.19 10.50 -14.86
C LYS A 386 29.71 9.25 -14.12
N ALA A 387 28.50 8.77 -14.41
CA ALA A 387 27.95 7.58 -13.77
C ALA A 387 28.49 6.31 -14.44
N THR A 388 29.33 5.56 -13.71
CA THR A 388 29.97 4.34 -14.22
C THR A 388 29.24 3.06 -13.80
N THR A 389 28.27 3.16 -12.88
CA THR A 389 27.50 1.99 -12.40
C THR A 389 26.00 2.15 -12.55
N GLN A 390 25.30 1.02 -12.72
CA GLN A 390 23.85 0.96 -12.91
C GLN A 390 23.06 1.54 -11.72
N GLU A 391 23.61 1.48 -10.51
CA GLU A 391 23.06 2.13 -9.31
C GLU A 391 23.14 3.66 -9.36
N GLN A 392 24.24 4.23 -9.85
CA GLN A 392 24.40 5.69 -9.98
C GLN A 392 23.43 6.26 -11.01
N VAL A 393 23.23 5.52 -12.10
CA VAL A 393 22.22 5.83 -13.11
C VAL A 393 20.82 5.78 -12.50
N LEU A 394 20.46 4.71 -11.78
CA LEU A 394 19.17 4.61 -11.11
C LEU A 394 18.94 5.75 -10.11
N LYS A 395 19.96 6.13 -9.35
CA LYS A 395 19.92 7.21 -8.36
C LYS A 395 19.74 8.58 -9.00
N ALA A 396 20.42 8.84 -10.12
CA ALA A 396 20.22 10.06 -10.91
C ALA A 396 18.80 10.13 -11.52
N TYR A 397 18.26 9.01 -12.01
CA TYR A 397 16.88 8.91 -12.49
C TYR A 397 15.84 9.09 -11.37
N GLN A 398 16.08 8.52 -10.19
CA GLN A 398 15.24 8.71 -9.01
C GLN A 398 15.22 10.19 -8.61
N THR A 399 16.40 10.84 -8.61
CA THR A 399 16.54 12.28 -8.32
C THR A 399 15.81 13.14 -9.36
N LEU A 400 15.83 12.75 -10.65
CA LEU A 400 15.10 13.42 -11.73
C LEU A 400 13.58 13.26 -11.60
N TRP A 401 13.11 12.06 -11.27
CA TRP A 401 11.69 11.79 -11.04
C TRP A 401 11.18 12.52 -9.79
N ASP A 402 11.98 12.52 -8.71
CA ASP A 402 11.68 13.23 -7.47
C ASP A 402 11.74 14.75 -7.68
N PHE A 403 12.67 15.29 -8.49
CA PHE A 403 12.76 16.72 -8.82
C PHE A 403 11.59 17.23 -9.66
N VAL A 404 11.11 16.42 -10.62
CA VAL A 404 9.90 16.73 -11.40
C VAL A 404 8.64 16.69 -10.53
N GLU A 405 8.61 15.87 -9.48
CA GLU A 405 7.49 15.81 -8.53
C GLU A 405 7.57 16.81 -7.37
N THR A 406 8.77 17.26 -6.96
CA THR A 406 8.98 18.17 -5.80
C THR A 406 8.94 19.65 -6.14
N ASN A 407 9.20 20.04 -7.40
CA ASN A 407 9.12 21.45 -7.82
C ASN A 407 7.69 22.05 -7.83
N ASP A 408 6.66 21.26 -7.54
CA ASP A 408 5.29 21.74 -7.28
C ASP A 408 5.00 21.93 -5.77
N GLU A 409 5.79 21.34 -4.86
CA GLU A 409 5.58 21.44 -3.41
C GLU A 409 6.30 22.65 -2.77
N GLU A 410 7.36 23.19 -3.38
CA GLU A 410 8.08 24.36 -2.83
C GLU A 410 7.30 25.70 -2.89
N LYS A 411 6.13 25.73 -3.54
CA LYS A 411 5.22 26.90 -3.46
C LYS A 411 4.18 26.85 -2.35
N THR A 412 4.19 25.81 -1.50
CA THR A 412 3.27 25.73 -0.36
C THR A 412 3.99 25.57 0.98
N ILE A 413 5.00 26.42 1.21
CA ILE A 413 5.47 26.69 2.58
C ILE A 413 4.40 27.53 3.27
N TRP A 414 3.52 26.84 3.99
CA TRP A 414 2.67 27.44 5.01
C TRP A 414 3.55 28.12 6.05
N LYS A 415 3.58 29.46 5.99
CA LYS A 415 3.78 30.29 7.18
C LYS A 415 2.55 30.09 8.06
N PHE A 416 2.71 29.39 9.18
CA PHE A 416 1.83 29.59 10.33
C PHE A 416 2.58 30.40 11.37
N SER A 417 2.00 31.56 11.65
CA SER A 417 2.23 32.37 12.86
C SER A 417 1.38 31.80 13.97
#